data_AF-A0A7V1QUK6-F1
#
_entry.id   AF-A0A7V1QUK6-F1
#
_cell.length_a   1.000
_cell.length_b   1.000
_cell.length_c   1.000
_cell.angle_alpha   90.00
_cell.angle_beta   90.00
_cell.angle_gamma   90.00
#
_symmetry.space_group_name_H-M   'P 1'
#
loop_
_entity.id
_entity.type
_entity.pdbx_description
1 polymer ?
#
loop_
_entity_poly.entity_id
_entity_poly.type
_entity_poly.pdbx_seq_one_letter_code
_entity_poly.pdbx_strand_id
1 'polypeptide(L)'
;MHATMAALGGTLFILGDDPRYLSPERAALLTDPDGLALAKEGVAARPLELRETPPPVWVGRTRDGAVVVGLFNWGDVPARRTVQFSRLGLDPARPYHVRDLWHAEAGVVTVRGAYTLALAPRSGALLRIEP
;
A
#
# COMPACT_ATOMS: atom_id res chain seq x y z
N MET A 1 -4.97 -1.05 7.49
CA MET A 1 -5.97 -0.37 6.61
C MET A 1 -5.98 1.15 6.79
N HIS A 2 -6.33 1.71 7.96
CA HIS A 2 -6.40 3.17 8.12
C HIS A 2 -5.06 3.89 7.85
N ALA A 3 -3.95 3.37 8.39
CA ALA A 3 -2.61 3.90 8.13
C ALA A 3 -2.26 3.93 6.64
N THR A 4 -2.57 2.86 5.89
CA THR A 4 -2.41 2.81 4.43
C THR A 4 -3.17 3.94 3.73
N MET A 5 -4.44 4.14 4.06
CA MET A 5 -5.25 5.20 3.42
C MET A 5 -4.72 6.59 3.77
N ALA A 6 -4.32 6.81 5.03
CA ALA A 6 -3.73 8.08 5.46
C ALA A 6 -2.41 8.38 4.75
N ALA A 7 -1.52 7.39 4.61
CA ALA A 7 -0.26 7.54 3.88
C ALA A 7 -0.46 7.86 2.39
N LEU A 8 -1.53 7.33 1.79
CA LEU A 8 -1.89 7.57 0.39
C LEU A 8 -2.69 8.88 0.16
N GLY A 9 -3.10 9.56 1.24
CA GLY A 9 -3.85 10.82 1.17
C GLY A 9 -3.01 12.02 0.74
N GLY A 10 -1.68 11.88 0.71
CA GLY A 10 -0.73 12.84 0.13
C GLY A 10 -0.58 14.19 0.83
N THR A 11 -1.29 14.44 1.94
CA THR A 11 -1.34 15.77 2.57
C THR A 11 -1.11 15.73 4.08
N LEU A 12 -1.90 14.94 4.80
CA LEU A 12 -1.97 15.01 6.25
C LEU A 12 -2.01 13.61 6.87
N PHE A 13 -1.02 13.30 7.71
CA PHE A 13 -0.94 12.06 8.48
C PHE A 13 -1.05 12.40 9.97
N ILE A 14 -2.28 12.39 10.49
CA ILE A 14 -2.58 12.70 11.89
C ILE A 14 -2.82 11.43 12.68
N LEU A 15 -2.16 11.34 13.84
CA LEU A 15 -2.52 10.37 14.87
C LEU A 15 -3.70 10.92 15.69
N GLY A 16 -4.83 10.22 15.63
CA GLY A 16 -6.00 10.51 16.46
C GLY A 16 -6.05 9.75 17.79
N ASP A 17 -5.21 8.72 17.97
CA ASP A 17 -5.17 7.91 19.18
C ASP A 17 -4.32 8.57 20.28
N ASP A 18 -4.56 8.19 21.53
CA ASP A 18 -3.64 8.48 22.63
C ASP A 18 -2.48 7.48 22.60
N PRO A 19 -1.22 7.94 22.36
CA PRO A 19 -0.08 7.05 22.20
C PRO A 19 0.23 6.22 23.45
N ARG A 20 -0.27 6.64 24.63
CA ARG A 20 -0.06 5.91 25.90
C ARG A 20 -0.83 4.60 25.99
N TYR A 21 -1.87 4.44 25.17
CA TYR A 21 -2.76 3.27 25.19
C TYR A 21 -2.71 2.44 23.90
N LEU A 22 -1.70 2.69 23.05
CA LEU A 22 -1.51 1.91 21.83
C LEU A 22 -0.96 0.51 22.15
N SER A 23 -1.49 -0.49 21.45
CA SER A 23 -0.84 -1.79 21.39
C SER A 23 0.51 -1.66 20.67
N PRO A 24 1.49 -2.54 20.95
CA PRO A 24 2.78 -2.54 20.27
C PRO A 24 2.65 -2.63 18.73
N GLU A 25 1.70 -3.42 18.24
CA GLU A 25 1.41 -3.56 16.81
C GLU A 25 0.97 -2.22 16.17
N ARG A 26 0.08 -1.47 16.82
CA ARG A 26 -0.37 -0.17 16.30
C ARG A 26 0.72 0.89 16.43
N ALA A 27 1.48 0.86 17.51
CA ALA A 27 2.62 1.76 17.69
C ALA A 27 3.68 1.54 16.59
N ALA A 28 3.94 0.29 16.20
CA ALA A 28 4.89 -0.05 15.15
C ALA A 28 4.53 0.64 13.82
N LEU A 29 3.25 0.67 13.43
CA LEU A 29 2.80 1.37 12.21
C LEU A 29 3.05 2.88 12.25
N LEU A 30 3.06 3.49 13.44
CA LEU A 30 3.32 4.93 13.59
C LEU A 30 4.81 5.28 13.55
N THR A 31 5.67 4.29 13.77
CA THR A 31 7.12 4.44 13.78
C THR A 31 7.78 3.76 12.58
N ASP A 32 7.00 3.13 11.70
CA ASP A 32 7.52 2.46 10.52
C ASP A 32 8.19 3.48 9.59
N PRO A 33 9.51 3.37 9.36
CA PRO A 33 10.26 4.38 8.63
C PRO A 33 9.85 4.46 7.16
N ASP A 34 9.46 3.33 6.54
CA ASP A 34 9.10 3.28 5.13
C ASP A 34 7.71 3.87 4.89
N GLY A 35 6.74 3.52 5.72
CA GLY A 35 5.40 4.09 5.69
C GLY A 35 5.40 5.59 5.97
N LEU A 36 6.17 6.04 6.98
CA LEU A 36 6.33 7.47 7.28
C LEU A 36 7.07 8.23 6.18
N ALA A 37 8.08 7.61 5.55
CA ALA A 37 8.80 8.23 4.43
C ALA A 37 7.84 8.52 3.27
N LEU A 38 6.97 7.57 2.93
CA LEU A 38 5.95 7.78 1.89
C LEU A 38 4.95 8.87 2.29
N ALA A 39 4.46 8.84 3.53
CA ALA A 39 3.52 9.85 4.02
C ALA A 39 4.14 11.27 3.95
N LYS A 40 5.42 11.40 4.31
CA LYS A 40 6.19 12.66 4.22
C LYS A 40 6.44 13.10 2.78
N GLU A 41 6.62 12.16 1.86
CA GLU A 41 6.79 12.47 0.43
C GLU A 41 5.53 13.13 -0.16
N GLY A 42 4.35 12.83 0.41
CA GLY A 42 3.09 13.45 0.03
C GLY A 42 2.51 12.86 -1.26
N VAL A 43 2.69 11.56 -1.49
CA VAL A 43 2.15 10.90 -2.69
C VAL A 43 0.63 10.81 -2.59
N ALA A 44 -0.06 11.59 -3.43
CA ALA A 44 -1.51 11.52 -3.57
C ALA A 44 -1.90 10.36 -4.49
N ALA A 45 -2.47 9.30 -3.91
CA ALA A 45 -2.94 8.16 -4.69
C ALA A 45 -4.37 8.39 -5.22
N ARG A 46 -4.69 7.72 -6.31
CA ARG A 46 -6.02 7.71 -6.92
C ARG A 46 -6.52 6.28 -7.09
N PRO A 47 -7.83 6.03 -7.10
CA PRO A 47 -8.36 4.69 -7.36
C PRO A 47 -7.92 4.23 -8.75
N LEU A 48 -7.49 2.96 -8.85
CA LEU A 48 -7.09 2.36 -10.13
C LEU A 48 -8.31 2.20 -11.06
N GLU A 49 -9.43 1.76 -10.48
CA GLU A 49 -10.73 1.65 -11.13
C GLU A 49 -11.87 1.86 -10.12
N LEU A 50 -13.07 2.18 -10.61
CA LEU A 50 -14.24 2.53 -9.79
C LEU A 50 -15.35 1.47 -9.85
N ARG A 51 -15.02 0.23 -10.19
CA ARG A 51 -16.01 -0.86 -10.34
C ARG A 51 -16.56 -1.37 -9.00
N GLU A 52 -15.76 -1.27 -7.95
CA GLU A 52 -16.13 -1.59 -6.58
C GLU A 52 -16.18 -0.30 -5.75
N THR A 53 -17.12 -0.21 -4.81
CA THR A 53 -17.25 0.94 -3.90
C THR A 53 -17.23 0.48 -2.45
N PRO A 54 -16.25 0.91 -1.63
CA PRO A 54 -15.10 1.74 -1.99
C PRO A 54 -14.07 1.01 -2.87
N PRO A 55 -13.29 1.72 -3.73
CA PRO A 55 -12.29 1.09 -4.57
C PRO A 55 -11.23 0.34 -3.74
N PRO A 56 -10.92 -0.93 -4.08
CA PRO A 56 -9.98 -1.74 -3.31
C PRO A 56 -8.52 -1.52 -3.71
N VAL A 57 -8.25 -0.81 -4.80
CA VAL A 57 -6.90 -0.58 -5.32
C VAL A 57 -6.69 0.91 -5.58
N TRP A 58 -5.66 1.46 -4.95
CA TRP A 58 -5.25 2.85 -5.05
C TRP A 58 -3.81 2.92 -5.53
N VAL A 59 -3.50 3.86 -6.43
CA VAL A 59 -2.19 3.94 -7.08
C VAL A 59 -1.68 5.37 -7.05
N GLY A 60 -0.42 5.53 -6.66
CA GLY A 60 0.33 6.77 -6.72
C GLY A 60 1.69 6.57 -7.39
N ARG A 61 2.38 7.67 -7.66
CA ARG A 61 3.77 7.65 -8.13
C ARG A 61 4.61 8.54 -7.24
N THR A 62 5.74 7.98 -6.82
CA THR A 62 6.78 8.68 -6.07
C THR A 62 7.63 9.53 -7.01
N ARG A 63 8.38 10.49 -6.46
CA ARG A 63 9.22 11.43 -7.21
C ARG A 63 10.36 10.73 -7.92
N ASP A 64 10.87 9.64 -7.37
CA ASP A 64 11.90 8.80 -7.98
C ASP A 64 11.33 7.78 -8.99
N GLY A 65 10.02 7.78 -9.21
CA GLY A 65 9.36 7.06 -10.29
C GLY A 65 8.81 5.69 -9.90
N ALA A 66 9.04 5.23 -8.66
CA ALA A 66 8.41 4.02 -8.15
C ALA A 66 6.88 4.17 -8.08
N VAL A 67 6.16 3.08 -8.32
CA VAL A 67 4.71 3.03 -8.21
C VAL A 67 4.34 2.56 -6.81
N VAL A 68 3.49 3.30 -6.12
CA VAL A 68 2.92 2.88 -4.84
C VAL A 68 1.49 2.40 -5.01
N VAL A 69 1.16 1.28 -4.37
CA VAL A 69 -0.14 0.62 -4.50
C VAL A 69 -0.71 0.33 -3.12
N GLY A 70 -1.84 0.95 -2.81
CA GLY A 70 -2.68 0.56 -1.68
C GLY A 70 -3.64 -0.55 -2.09
N LEU A 71 -3.56 -1.70 -1.42
CA LEU A 71 -4.52 -2.79 -1.58
C LEU A 71 -5.40 -2.90 -0.35
N PHE A 72 -6.71 -3.06 -0.56
CA PHE A 72 -7.69 -3.09 0.52
C PHE A 72 -8.63 -4.29 0.38
N ASN A 73 -8.91 -4.90 1.54
CA ASN A 73 -10.04 -5.81 1.72
C ASN A 73 -11.04 -5.16 2.68
N TRP A 74 -12.07 -4.55 2.12
CA TRP A 74 -13.14 -3.89 2.87
C TRP A 74 -14.11 -4.86 3.54
N GLY A 75 -14.15 -6.11 3.08
CA GLY A 75 -15.10 -7.12 3.55
C GLY A 75 -14.65 -7.86 4.81
N ASP A 76 -15.56 -8.68 5.33
CA ASP A 76 -15.38 -9.43 6.57
C ASP A 76 -14.86 -10.86 6.34
N VAL A 77 -14.51 -11.22 5.10
CA VAL A 77 -13.89 -12.50 4.74
C VAL A 77 -12.54 -12.28 4.06
N PRO A 78 -11.58 -13.22 4.12
CA PRO A 78 -10.31 -13.10 3.41
C PRO A 78 -10.51 -12.90 1.91
N ALA A 79 -9.70 -12.04 1.30
CA ALA A 79 -9.77 -11.74 -0.12
C ALA A 79 -8.38 -11.73 -0.76
N ARG A 80 -8.29 -12.20 -2.02
CA ARG A 80 -7.09 -12.02 -2.84
C ARG A 80 -7.25 -10.77 -3.68
N ARG A 81 -6.21 -9.93 -3.70
CA ARG A 81 -6.13 -8.75 -4.57
C ARG A 81 -4.97 -8.91 -5.53
N THR A 82 -5.25 -8.75 -6.81
CA THR A 82 -4.26 -8.85 -7.88
C THR A 82 -4.12 -7.51 -8.57
N VAL A 83 -2.89 -7.05 -8.73
CA VAL A 83 -2.56 -5.86 -9.51
C VAL A 83 -1.73 -6.28 -10.71
N GLN A 84 -2.27 -5.98 -11.90
CA GLN A 84 -1.60 -6.20 -13.18
C GLN A 84 -0.67 -5.01 -13.45
N PHE A 85 0.60 -5.26 -13.74
CA PHE A 85 1.59 -4.21 -13.97
C PHE A 85 1.25 -3.36 -15.19
N SER A 86 0.66 -3.95 -16.22
CA SER A 86 0.13 -3.21 -17.38
C SER A 86 -0.92 -2.16 -16.99
N ARG A 87 -1.75 -2.42 -15.95
CA ARG A 87 -2.73 -1.45 -15.43
C ARG A 87 -2.08 -0.30 -14.67
N LEU A 88 -0.87 -0.51 -14.15
CA LEU A 88 -0.05 0.52 -13.50
C LEU A 88 0.75 1.37 -14.50
N GLY A 89 0.70 1.04 -15.80
CA GLY A 89 1.56 1.64 -16.82
C GLY A 89 3.00 1.12 -16.78
N LEU A 90 3.20 -0.10 -16.27
CA LEU A 90 4.49 -0.79 -16.25
C LEU A 90 4.52 -1.86 -17.35
N ASP A 91 5.69 -2.08 -17.95
CA ASP A 91 5.91 -3.13 -18.95
C ASP A 91 5.81 -4.52 -18.30
N PRO A 92 4.79 -5.35 -18.59
CA PRO A 92 4.57 -6.63 -17.92
C PRO A 92 5.67 -7.67 -18.20
N ALA A 93 6.49 -7.50 -19.24
CA ALA A 93 7.60 -8.42 -19.55
C ALA A 93 8.83 -8.18 -18.67
N ARG A 94 8.95 -6.99 -18.05
CA ARG A 94 10.07 -6.66 -17.17
C ARG A 94 9.86 -7.19 -15.75
N PRO A 95 10.93 -7.64 -15.08
CA PRO A 95 10.87 -7.87 -13.64
C PRO A 95 10.71 -6.53 -12.91
N TYR A 96 9.97 -6.55 -11.81
CA TYR A 96 9.90 -5.46 -10.84
C TYR A 96 10.08 -6.02 -9.43
N HIS A 97 10.69 -5.22 -8.59
CA HIS A 97 10.81 -5.43 -7.16
C HIS A 97 9.54 -4.90 -6.47
N VAL A 98 8.88 -5.77 -5.70
CA VAL A 98 7.70 -5.45 -4.91
C VAL A 98 8.06 -5.58 -3.43
N ARG A 99 7.83 -4.51 -2.67
CA ARG A 99 8.07 -4.45 -1.22
C ARG A 99 6.80 -4.00 -0.50
N ASP A 100 6.42 -4.69 0.58
CA ASP A 100 5.38 -4.20 1.51
C ASP A 100 6.02 -3.23 2.50
N LEU A 101 5.53 -2.00 2.54
CA LEU A 101 6.08 -0.93 3.38
C LEU A 101 5.68 -1.08 4.85
N TRP A 102 4.67 -1.88 5.19
CA TRP A 102 4.30 -2.12 6.59
C TRP A 102 4.94 -3.39 7.17
N HIS A 103 5.53 -4.23 6.32
CA HIS A 103 6.16 -5.50 6.69
C HIS A 103 7.51 -5.60 5.99
N ALA A 104 8.41 -4.68 6.28
CA ALA A 104 9.74 -4.62 5.68
C ALA A 104 10.53 -5.94 5.83
N GLU A 105 10.30 -6.67 6.93
CA GLU A 105 10.88 -7.97 7.23
C GLU A 105 10.45 -9.08 6.27
N ALA A 106 9.32 -8.93 5.58
CA ALA A 106 8.89 -9.85 4.52
C ALA A 106 9.81 -9.77 3.28
N GLY A 107 10.65 -8.75 3.21
CA GLY A 107 11.65 -8.57 2.17
C GLY A 107 11.08 -8.06 0.85
N VAL A 108 11.88 -8.22 -0.21
CA VAL A 108 11.54 -7.78 -1.57
C VAL A 108 11.31 -9.01 -2.43
N VAL A 109 10.22 -9.00 -3.19
CA VAL A 109 9.90 -10.07 -4.14
C VAL A 109 10.02 -9.55 -5.56
N THR A 110 10.76 -10.27 -6.41
CA THR A 110 10.88 -9.95 -7.83
C THR A 110 9.79 -10.67 -8.62
N VAL A 111 8.96 -9.93 -9.35
CA VAL A 111 7.78 -10.48 -10.04
C VAL A 111 7.66 -9.88 -11.45
N ARG A 112 6.99 -10.60 -12.36
CA ARG A 112 6.65 -10.14 -13.71
C ARG A 112 5.15 -10.20 -13.93
N GLY A 113 4.63 -9.33 -14.79
CA GLY A 113 3.22 -9.32 -15.21
C GLY A 113 2.23 -8.82 -14.16
N ALA A 114 2.18 -9.44 -12.99
CA ALA A 114 1.24 -9.09 -11.92
C ALA A 114 1.73 -9.52 -10.54
N TYR A 115 1.23 -8.85 -9.50
CA TYR A 115 1.42 -9.23 -8.11
C TYR A 115 0.07 -9.55 -7.47
N THR A 116 0.00 -10.63 -6.68
CA THR A 116 -1.20 -11.03 -5.94
C THR A 116 -0.91 -11.18 -4.47
N LEU A 117 -1.72 -10.53 -3.63
CA LEU A 117 -1.61 -10.59 -2.18
C LEU A 117 -2.92 -11.12 -1.58
N ALA A 118 -2.79 -12.00 -0.58
CA ALA A 118 -3.91 -12.40 0.25
C ALA A 118 -4.06 -11.41 1.42
N LEU A 119 -5.27 -10.90 1.62
CA LEU A 119 -5.59 -9.93 2.66
C LEU A 119 -6.62 -10.55 3.61
N ALA A 120 -6.34 -10.48 4.91
CA ALA A 120 -7.30 -10.80 5.96
C ALA A 120 -8.54 -9.90 5.86
N PRO A 121 -9.67 -10.27 6.50
CA PRO A 121 -10.81 -9.38 6.67
C PRO A 121 -10.38 -8.01 7.19
N ARG A 122 -11.00 -6.94 6.70
CA ARG A 122 -10.77 -5.56 7.18
C ARG A 122 -9.30 -5.11 7.18
N SER A 123 -8.48 -5.65 6.29
CA SER A 123 -7.04 -5.34 6.22
C SER A 123 -6.66 -4.61 4.94
N GLY A 124 -5.42 -4.12 4.89
CA GLY A 124 -4.86 -3.54 3.68
C GLY A 124 -3.34 -3.51 3.74
N ALA A 125 -2.71 -3.37 2.59
CA ALA A 125 -1.26 -3.36 2.40
C ALA A 125 -0.83 -2.13 1.60
N LEU A 126 0.43 -1.72 1.76
CA LEU A 126 1.02 -0.61 1.04
C LEU A 126 2.26 -1.11 0.33
N LEU A 127 2.17 -1.25 -0.99
CA LEU A 127 3.25 -1.81 -1.79
C LEU A 127 4.02 -0.68 -2.48
N ARG A 128 5.34 -0.79 -2.52
CA ARG A 128 6.20 -0.04 -3.43
C ARG A 128 6.71 -0.98 -4.52
N ILE A 129 6.58 -0.55 -5.77
CA ILE A 129 6.94 -1.31 -6.96
C ILE A 129 7.94 -0.48 -7.78
N GLU A 130 9.11 -1.04 -8.02
CA GLU A 130 10.20 -0.39 -8.74
C GLU A 130 10.92 -1.38 -9.68
N PRO A 131 11.57 -0.91 -10.76
CA PRO A 131 12.28 -1.76 -11.71
C PRO A 131 13.38 -2.60 -11.07
#